data_AF-A0A1F4XKE7-F1
#
_entry.id   AF-A0A1F4XKE7-F1
#
_cell.length_a   1.000
_cell.length_b   1.000
_cell.length_c   1.000
_cell.angle_alpha   90.00
_cell.angle_beta   90.00
_cell.angle_gamma   90.00
#
_symmetry.space_group_name_H-M   'P 1'
#
loop_
_entity.id
_entity.type
_entity.pdbx_description
1 polymer ?
#
loop_
_entity_poly.entity_id
_entity_poly.type
_entity_poly.pdbx_seq_one_letter_code
_entity_poly.pdbx_strand_id
1 'polypeptide(L)'
;MADIIKQIWRRAAKQQKRIVFPEGEEARIVAAAKIIAAKRLAVPVLLGRAAALKRLAAKHKLPKQVELVDVADKKRQEAYAKKLYQLRQAKGLDLATAKKLVAQPMYFGTMMLKLGEVDGLVAGATQPTRDTLLPAFQIIKTRPGVKKVSGANILVLGQGTAQQRVLVFADCAVNPLPNAPELAEIALLTAATAQQFGLKPRVAMLSFSTAGSAKHPEVTLVQQAVKIVQRKQPRLKLAGEMQVDAALVPEVCQQKF
;
A
#
# COMPACT_ATOMS: atom_id res chain seq x y z
N MET A 1 12.05 -15.64 1.50
CA MET A 1 11.25 -14.66 0.73
C MET A 1 10.68 -15.25 -0.57
N ALA A 2 11.43 -16.11 -1.29
CA ALA A 2 11.01 -16.67 -2.57
C ALA A 2 9.63 -17.35 -2.57
N ASP A 3 9.28 -18.09 -1.51
CA ASP A 3 8.02 -18.86 -1.52
C ASP A 3 6.76 -18.01 -1.34
N ILE A 4 6.82 -16.97 -0.49
CA ILE A 4 5.72 -16.00 -0.32
C ILE A 4 5.49 -15.23 -1.62
N ILE A 5 6.58 -14.75 -2.25
CA ILE A 5 6.50 -14.03 -3.53
C ILE A 5 5.94 -14.94 -4.63
N LYS A 6 6.41 -16.20 -4.73
CA LYS A 6 5.87 -17.18 -5.69
C LYS A 6 4.38 -17.45 -5.47
N GLN A 7 3.90 -17.52 -4.22
CA GLN A 7 2.47 -17.67 -3.92
C GLN A 7 1.67 -16.45 -4.37
N ILE A 8 2.17 -15.24 -4.13
CA ILE A 8 1.55 -14.00 -4.61
C ILE A 8 1.49 -13.98 -6.13
N TRP A 9 2.59 -14.29 -6.80
CA TRP A 9 2.67 -14.34 -8.26
C TRP A 9 1.66 -15.32 -8.86
N ARG A 10 1.55 -16.53 -8.29
CA ARG A 10 0.54 -17.52 -8.73
C ARG A 10 -0.89 -17.01 -8.57
N ARG A 11 -1.21 -16.28 -7.50
CA ARG A 11 -2.54 -15.70 -7.31
C ARG A 11 -2.79 -14.52 -8.25
N ALA A 12 -1.81 -13.64 -8.43
CA ALA A 12 -1.90 -12.49 -9.33
C ALA A 12 -2.10 -12.94 -10.79
N ALA A 13 -1.33 -13.94 -11.23
CA ALA A 13 -1.43 -14.49 -12.59
C ALA A 13 -2.81 -15.10 -12.90
N LYS A 14 -3.57 -15.55 -11.90
CA LYS A 14 -4.95 -16.03 -12.11
C LYS A 14 -5.95 -14.90 -12.31
N GLN A 15 -5.67 -13.70 -11.80
CA GLN A 15 -6.60 -12.58 -11.82
C GLN A 15 -6.37 -11.63 -13.00
N GLN A 16 -5.14 -11.58 -13.54
CA GLN A 16 -4.78 -10.70 -14.67
C GLN A 16 -5.21 -9.24 -14.46
N LYS A 17 -5.03 -8.72 -13.24
CA LYS A 17 -5.41 -7.35 -12.89
C LYS A 17 -4.64 -6.33 -13.73
N ARG A 18 -5.28 -5.23 -14.10
CA ARG A 18 -4.68 -4.10 -14.85
C ARG A 18 -4.02 -3.15 -13.86
N ILE A 19 -2.70 -2.97 -13.96
CA ILE A 19 -1.92 -2.16 -13.02
C ILE A 19 -1.30 -0.97 -13.76
N VAL A 20 -1.68 0.23 -13.35
CA VAL A 20 -1.18 1.47 -13.95
C VAL A 20 0.11 1.94 -13.30
N PHE A 21 1.05 2.38 -14.14
CA PHE A 21 2.33 2.95 -13.75
C PHE A 21 2.42 4.39 -14.29
N PRO A 22 2.15 5.40 -13.44
CA PRO A 22 2.27 6.81 -13.80
C PRO A 22 3.65 7.22 -14.33
N GLU A 23 4.69 6.56 -13.85
CA GLU A 23 6.10 6.80 -14.23
C GLU A 23 6.50 5.91 -15.41
N GLY A 24 5.61 5.74 -16.40
CA GLY A 24 5.75 4.75 -17.47
C GLY A 24 6.89 4.98 -18.46
N GLU A 25 7.51 6.17 -18.41
CA GLU A 25 8.72 6.49 -19.19
C GLU A 25 10.02 6.14 -18.46
N GLU A 26 9.94 5.73 -17.19
CA GLU A 26 11.09 5.42 -16.35
C GLU A 26 11.64 4.01 -16.61
N ALA A 27 12.96 3.88 -16.70
CA ALA A 27 13.61 2.65 -17.19
C ALA A 27 13.38 1.41 -16.30
N ARG A 28 13.37 1.56 -14.96
CA ARG A 28 13.07 0.47 -14.01
C ARG A 28 11.61 0.04 -14.14
N ILE A 29 10.68 0.98 -14.33
CA ILE A 29 9.26 0.69 -14.58
C ILE A 29 9.08 -0.06 -15.90
N VAL A 30 9.73 0.38 -16.98
CA VAL A 30 9.70 -0.30 -18.29
C VAL A 30 10.24 -1.73 -18.19
N ALA A 31 11.36 -1.93 -17.47
CA ALA A 31 11.92 -3.25 -17.22
C ALA A 31 10.98 -4.14 -16.40
N ALA A 32 10.36 -3.60 -15.35
CA ALA A 32 9.38 -4.31 -14.54
C ALA A 32 8.13 -4.70 -15.35
N ALA A 33 7.59 -3.80 -16.16
CA ALA A 33 6.45 -4.06 -17.02
C ALA A 33 6.72 -5.21 -18.01
N LYS A 34 7.93 -5.28 -18.56
CA LYS A 34 8.35 -6.41 -19.41
C LYS A 34 8.32 -7.74 -18.66
N ILE A 35 8.83 -7.78 -17.43
CA ILE A 35 8.83 -8.98 -16.59
C ILE A 35 7.40 -9.38 -16.22
N ILE A 36 6.58 -8.42 -15.80
CA ILE A 36 5.18 -8.64 -15.41
C ILE A 36 4.38 -9.23 -16.58
N ALA A 37 4.52 -8.65 -17.78
CA ALA A 37 3.86 -9.15 -18.99
C ALA A 37 4.37 -10.53 -19.40
N ALA A 38 5.69 -10.74 -19.45
CA ALA A 38 6.30 -12.02 -19.84
C ALA A 38 5.91 -13.16 -18.91
N LYS A 39 5.82 -12.90 -17.60
CA LYS A 39 5.38 -13.86 -16.59
C LYS A 39 3.86 -13.92 -16.42
N ARG A 40 3.10 -13.12 -17.18
CA ARG A 40 1.63 -12.99 -17.08
C ARG A 40 1.16 -12.76 -15.65
N LEU A 41 1.82 -11.88 -14.90
CA LEU A 41 1.45 -11.61 -13.50
C LEU A 41 0.28 -10.62 -13.38
N ALA A 42 0.19 -9.71 -14.34
CA ALA A 42 -0.80 -8.64 -14.45
C ALA A 42 -0.73 -8.06 -15.88
N VAL A 43 -1.65 -7.16 -16.22
CA VAL A 43 -1.59 -6.34 -17.44
C VAL A 43 -0.99 -4.99 -17.07
N PRO A 44 0.28 -4.70 -17.44
CA PRO A 44 0.89 -3.40 -17.14
C PRO A 44 0.33 -2.31 -18.04
N VAL A 45 -0.01 -1.16 -17.46
CA VAL A 45 -0.48 0.03 -18.18
C VAL A 45 0.51 1.17 -17.93
N LEU A 46 1.31 1.53 -18.92
CA LEU A 46 2.31 2.59 -18.81
C LEU A 46 1.70 3.94 -19.24
N LEU A 47 1.84 4.94 -18.37
CA LEU A 47 1.46 6.32 -18.68
C LEU A 47 2.66 7.14 -19.16
N GLY A 48 2.43 8.01 -20.12
CA GLY A 48 3.45 8.89 -20.70
C GLY A 48 2.93 9.60 -21.94
N ARG A 49 3.81 10.28 -22.68
CA ARG A 49 3.48 10.84 -24.00
C ARG A 49 3.53 9.77 -25.06
N ALA A 50 2.56 9.74 -25.98
CA ALA A 50 2.47 8.70 -27.01
C ALA A 50 3.79 8.50 -27.79
N ALA A 51 4.46 9.57 -28.21
CA ALA A 51 5.73 9.49 -28.94
C ALA A 51 6.86 8.87 -28.09
N ALA A 52 6.98 9.26 -26.81
CA ALA A 52 7.98 8.75 -25.89
C ALA A 52 7.75 7.27 -25.57
N LEU A 53 6.50 6.90 -25.27
CA LEU A 53 6.11 5.51 -25.01
C LEU A 53 6.34 4.61 -26.22
N LYS A 54 6.00 5.05 -27.44
CA LYS A 54 6.27 4.29 -28.67
C LYS A 54 7.77 4.05 -28.88
N ARG A 55 8.60 5.07 -28.67
CA ARG A 55 10.06 4.96 -28.76
C ARG A 55 10.61 3.98 -27.72
N LEU A 56 10.14 4.06 -26.47
CA LEU A 56 10.53 3.14 -25.40
C LEU A 56 10.09 1.70 -25.70
N ALA A 57 8.86 1.52 -26.19
CA ALA A 57 8.34 0.21 -26.56
C ALA A 57 9.17 -0.45 -27.66
N ALA A 58 9.55 0.30 -28.70
CA ALA A 58 10.42 -0.20 -29.76
C ALA A 58 11.83 -0.53 -29.22
N LYS A 59 12.46 0.40 -28.49
CA LYS A 59 13.81 0.24 -27.93
C LYS A 59 13.92 -0.98 -27.01
N HIS A 60 12.95 -1.19 -26.12
CA HIS A 60 12.98 -2.26 -25.12
C HIS A 60 12.27 -3.54 -25.56
N LYS A 61 11.70 -3.55 -26.78
CA LYS A 61 10.89 -4.63 -27.35
C LYS A 61 9.78 -5.04 -26.37
N LEU A 62 8.96 -4.06 -25.97
CA LEU A 62 7.87 -4.31 -25.02
C LEU A 62 6.84 -5.29 -25.62
N PRO A 63 6.36 -6.29 -24.85
CA PRO A 63 5.32 -7.19 -25.30
C PRO A 63 4.01 -6.45 -25.60
N LYS A 64 3.20 -6.96 -26.54
CA LYS A 64 1.89 -6.37 -26.90
C LYS A 64 0.90 -6.30 -25.73
N GLN A 65 1.12 -7.10 -24.68
CA GLN A 65 0.32 -7.11 -23.46
C GLN A 65 0.57 -5.91 -22.56
N VAL A 66 1.64 -5.12 -22.80
CA VAL A 66 1.86 -3.86 -22.11
C VAL A 66 1.03 -2.78 -22.80
N GLU A 67 0.04 -2.25 -22.10
CA GLU A 67 -0.78 -1.14 -22.59
C GLU A 67 -0.01 0.17 -22.45
N LEU A 68 -0.09 1.02 -23.49
CA LEU A 68 0.52 2.34 -23.51
C LEU A 68 -0.61 3.37 -23.58
N VAL A 69 -0.69 4.25 -22.58
CA VAL A 69 -1.76 5.25 -22.48
C VAL A 69 -1.16 6.65 -22.51
N ASP A 70 -1.59 7.45 -23.48
CA ASP A 70 -1.16 8.84 -23.61
C ASP A 70 -1.87 9.72 -22.58
N VAL A 71 -1.09 10.33 -21.69
CA VAL A 71 -1.62 11.29 -20.71
C VAL A 71 -2.12 12.57 -21.35
N ALA A 72 -1.79 12.83 -22.63
CA ALA A 72 -2.26 13.97 -23.41
C ALA A 72 -3.62 13.75 -24.12
N ASP A 73 -4.27 12.59 -23.94
CA ASP A 73 -5.62 12.32 -24.45
C ASP A 73 -6.62 13.36 -23.93
N LYS A 74 -7.06 14.26 -24.82
CA LYS A 74 -7.94 15.38 -24.48
C LYS A 74 -9.32 14.94 -24.00
N LYS A 75 -9.86 13.85 -24.54
CA LYS A 75 -11.17 13.33 -24.16
C LYS A 75 -11.13 12.79 -22.72
N ARG A 76 -10.09 12.02 -22.39
CA ARG A 76 -9.87 11.53 -21.02
C ARG A 76 -9.57 12.67 -20.06
N GLN A 77 -8.67 13.60 -20.42
CA GLN A 77 -8.36 14.78 -19.59
C GLN A 77 -9.61 15.59 -19.26
N GLU A 78 -10.48 15.84 -20.23
CA GLU A 78 -11.71 16.60 -19.98
C GLU A 78 -12.67 15.86 -19.05
N ALA A 79 -12.91 14.57 -19.29
CA ALA A 79 -13.76 13.74 -18.45
C ALA A 79 -13.22 13.65 -17.01
N TYR A 80 -11.92 13.43 -16.87
CA TYR A 80 -11.25 13.31 -15.58
C TYR A 80 -11.27 14.64 -14.83
N ALA A 81 -11.03 15.77 -15.51
CA ALA A 81 -11.07 17.09 -14.88
C ALA A 81 -12.46 17.39 -14.32
N LYS A 82 -13.52 17.12 -15.10
CA LYS A 82 -14.92 17.28 -14.65
C LYS A 82 -15.19 16.40 -13.42
N LYS A 83 -14.76 15.14 -13.45
CA LYS A 83 -14.98 14.23 -12.32
C LYS A 83 -14.17 14.63 -11.08
N LEU A 84 -12.91 15.02 -11.25
CA LEU A 84 -12.05 15.49 -10.15
C LEU A 84 -12.64 16.74 -9.51
N TYR A 85 -13.13 17.69 -10.31
CA TYR A 85 -13.85 18.87 -9.83
C TYR A 85 -15.07 18.48 -8.99
N GLN A 86 -15.96 17.61 -9.50
CA GLN A 86 -17.11 17.11 -8.72
C GLN A 86 -16.71 16.49 -7.38
N LEU A 87 -15.59 15.75 -7.35
CA LEU A 87 -15.10 15.11 -6.13
C LEU A 87 -14.53 16.10 -5.10
N ARG A 88 -14.09 17.29 -5.54
CA ARG A 88 -13.23 18.19 -4.76
C ARG A 88 -13.67 19.65 -4.70
N GLN A 89 -14.74 20.04 -5.40
CA GLN A 89 -15.26 21.42 -5.40
C GLN A 89 -15.62 21.90 -4.00
N ALA A 90 -16.20 21.02 -3.17
CA ALA A 90 -16.53 21.30 -1.76
C ALA A 90 -15.28 21.49 -0.88
N LYS A 91 -14.08 21.24 -1.42
CA LYS A 91 -12.78 21.47 -0.79
C LYS A 91 -11.98 22.56 -1.51
N GLY A 92 -12.64 23.41 -2.30
CA GLY A 92 -12.05 24.57 -2.95
C GLY A 92 -11.32 24.30 -4.26
N LEU A 93 -11.40 23.08 -4.83
CA LEU A 93 -10.77 22.81 -6.13
C LEU A 93 -11.63 23.39 -7.25
N ASP A 94 -11.09 24.34 -8.01
CA ASP A 94 -11.72 24.85 -9.23
C ASP A 94 -11.45 23.95 -10.46
N LEU A 95 -12.24 24.10 -11.52
CA LEU A 95 -12.14 23.28 -12.72
C LEU A 95 -10.85 23.52 -13.52
N ALA A 96 -10.31 24.74 -13.53
CA ALA A 96 -9.08 25.05 -14.24
C ALA A 96 -7.87 24.36 -13.58
N THR A 97 -7.81 24.36 -12.26
CA THR A 97 -6.83 23.61 -11.47
C THR A 97 -7.03 22.11 -11.65
N ALA A 98 -8.27 21.61 -11.65
CA ALA A 98 -8.54 20.20 -11.95
C ALA A 98 -8.00 19.77 -13.32
N LYS A 99 -8.16 20.61 -14.37
CA LYS A 99 -7.58 20.36 -15.71
C LYS A 99 -6.06 20.27 -15.68
N LYS A 100 -5.38 21.14 -14.93
CA LYS A 100 -3.92 21.11 -14.77
C LYS A 100 -3.47 19.84 -14.04
N LEU A 101 -4.17 19.44 -12.98
CA LEU A 101 -3.84 18.25 -12.20
C LEU A 101 -3.98 16.97 -13.02
N VAL A 102 -5.10 16.75 -13.70
CA VAL A 102 -5.31 15.50 -14.45
C VAL A 102 -4.39 15.35 -15.67
N ALA A 103 -3.73 16.43 -16.12
CA ALA A 103 -2.69 16.34 -17.13
C ALA A 103 -1.38 15.72 -16.58
N GLN A 104 -1.21 15.65 -15.27
CA GLN A 104 -0.07 15.02 -14.61
C GLN A 104 -0.31 13.50 -14.53
N PRO A 105 0.70 12.65 -14.87
CA PRO A 105 0.52 11.21 -14.90
C PRO A 105 -0.02 10.61 -13.60
N MET A 106 0.40 11.12 -12.44
CA MET A 106 -0.03 10.61 -11.14
C MET A 106 -1.54 10.80 -10.91
N TYR A 107 -2.07 11.99 -11.18
CA TYR A 107 -3.50 12.25 -11.09
C TYR A 107 -4.27 11.52 -12.21
N PHE A 108 -3.73 11.46 -13.43
CA PHE A 108 -4.32 10.73 -14.54
C PHE A 108 -4.52 9.25 -14.19
N GLY A 109 -3.46 8.58 -13.70
CA GLY A 109 -3.52 7.19 -13.27
C GLY A 109 -4.44 6.97 -12.07
N THR A 110 -4.48 7.91 -11.13
CA THR A 110 -5.41 7.84 -9.99
C THR A 110 -6.87 7.98 -10.44
N MET A 111 -7.13 8.81 -11.45
CA MET A 111 -8.47 8.93 -12.04
C MET A 111 -8.88 7.69 -12.82
N MET A 112 -7.95 7.07 -13.57
CA MET A 112 -8.18 5.76 -14.19
C MET A 112 -8.61 4.73 -13.16
N LEU A 113 -7.91 4.65 -12.03
CA LEU A 113 -8.27 3.74 -10.94
C LEU A 113 -9.65 4.08 -10.35
N LYS A 114 -9.93 5.37 -10.12
CA LYS A 114 -11.23 5.82 -9.58
C LYS A 114 -12.41 5.48 -10.47
N LEU A 115 -12.20 5.51 -11.78
CA LEU A 115 -13.21 5.25 -12.80
C LEU A 115 -13.30 3.77 -13.20
N GLY A 116 -12.50 2.90 -12.57
CA GLY A 116 -12.51 1.46 -12.84
C GLY A 116 -11.87 1.07 -14.16
N GLU A 117 -11.06 1.94 -14.76
CA GLU A 117 -10.31 1.63 -15.98
C GLU A 117 -9.12 0.71 -15.70
N VAL A 118 -8.63 0.69 -14.46
CA VAL A 118 -7.55 -0.18 -13.97
C VAL A 118 -7.87 -0.64 -12.56
N ASP A 119 -7.22 -1.70 -12.10
CA ASP A 119 -7.46 -2.35 -10.81
C ASP A 119 -6.49 -1.91 -9.70
N GLY A 120 -5.35 -1.33 -10.08
CA GLY A 120 -4.34 -0.89 -9.12
C GLY A 120 -3.35 0.09 -9.74
N LEU A 121 -2.61 0.78 -8.88
CA LEU A 121 -1.61 1.78 -9.25
C LEU A 121 -0.32 1.53 -8.48
N VAL A 122 0.83 1.63 -9.16
CA VAL A 122 2.16 1.60 -8.53
C VAL A 122 2.98 2.79 -9.03
N ALA A 123 3.53 3.57 -8.10
CA ALA A 123 4.37 4.73 -8.37
C ALA A 123 5.35 4.94 -7.19
N GLY A 124 6.23 5.93 -7.32
CA GLY A 124 7.22 6.31 -6.32
C GLY A 124 8.67 5.96 -6.70
N ALA A 125 8.92 5.59 -7.96
CA ALA A 125 10.28 5.31 -8.44
C ALA A 125 11.14 6.59 -8.53
N THR A 126 10.50 7.71 -8.86
CA THR A 126 11.09 9.05 -9.08
C THR A 126 10.33 10.15 -8.36
N GLN A 127 9.16 9.84 -7.79
CA GLN A 127 8.31 10.79 -7.08
C GLN A 127 8.42 10.64 -5.56
N PRO A 128 8.41 11.75 -4.80
CA PRO A 128 8.27 11.70 -3.35
C PRO A 128 7.00 10.94 -2.92
N THR A 129 7.06 10.26 -1.77
CA THR A 129 5.93 9.53 -1.19
C THR A 129 4.68 10.40 -1.03
N ARG A 130 4.87 11.66 -0.62
CA ARG A 130 3.79 12.65 -0.48
C ARG A 130 3.02 12.83 -1.79
N ASP A 131 3.72 12.92 -2.91
CA ASP A 131 3.12 13.24 -4.21
C ASP A 131 2.38 12.02 -4.79
N THR A 132 2.77 10.82 -4.39
CA THR A 132 2.04 9.58 -4.69
C THR A 132 0.79 9.42 -3.82
N LEU A 133 0.88 9.71 -2.52
CA LEU A 133 -0.23 9.52 -1.57
C LEU A 133 -1.32 10.59 -1.66
N LEU A 134 -0.95 11.84 -1.95
CA LEU A 134 -1.88 12.96 -2.01
C LEU A 134 -3.07 12.71 -2.96
N PRO A 135 -2.88 12.36 -4.25
CA PRO A 135 -4.01 12.09 -5.14
C PRO A 135 -4.81 10.86 -4.70
N ALA A 136 -4.16 9.83 -4.16
CA ALA A 136 -4.87 8.65 -3.63
C ALA A 136 -5.83 9.04 -2.50
N PHE A 137 -5.41 9.91 -1.57
CA PHE A 137 -6.28 10.41 -0.50
C PHE A 137 -7.37 11.35 -1.00
N GLN A 138 -7.09 12.18 -1.98
CA GLN A 138 -8.09 13.10 -2.52
C GLN A 138 -9.17 12.39 -3.34
N ILE A 139 -8.81 11.35 -4.09
CA ILE A 139 -9.65 10.75 -5.14
C ILE A 139 -10.20 9.38 -4.72
N ILE A 140 -9.33 8.47 -4.29
CA ILE A 140 -9.70 7.08 -3.96
C ILE A 140 -10.31 6.99 -2.57
N LYS A 141 -9.67 7.64 -1.59
CA LYS A 141 -10.00 7.62 -0.15
C LYS A 141 -9.80 6.22 0.46
N THR A 142 -10.07 6.12 1.76
CA THR A 142 -10.09 4.85 2.49
C THR A 142 -11.41 4.11 2.26
N ARG A 143 -11.40 2.79 2.50
CA ARG A 143 -12.63 1.97 2.50
C ARG A 143 -13.52 2.33 3.71
N PRO A 144 -14.84 2.03 3.66
CA PRO A 144 -15.73 2.24 4.80
C PRO A 144 -15.19 1.65 6.10
N GLY A 145 -15.32 2.40 7.20
CA GLY A 145 -14.85 2.00 8.53
C GLY A 145 -13.34 2.17 8.76
N VAL A 146 -12.56 2.62 7.77
CA VAL A 146 -11.13 2.94 7.90
C VAL A 146 -10.93 4.44 7.77
N LYS A 147 -10.22 5.06 8.72
CA LYS A 147 -9.99 6.51 8.74
C LYS A 147 -8.63 6.89 8.18
N LYS A 148 -7.61 6.08 8.41
CA LYS A 148 -6.23 6.32 7.97
C LYS A 148 -5.66 5.12 7.22
N VAL A 149 -4.64 5.38 6.39
CA VAL A 149 -3.82 4.31 5.82
C VAL A 149 -2.56 4.16 6.66
N SER A 150 -1.94 2.99 6.59
CA SER A 150 -0.67 2.70 7.26
C SER A 150 0.27 1.96 6.32
N GLY A 151 1.58 2.15 6.51
CA GLY A 151 2.62 1.42 5.80
C GLY A 151 3.02 0.17 6.57
N ALA A 152 3.04 -0.98 5.89
CA ALA A 152 3.47 -2.24 6.48
C ALA A 152 4.67 -2.81 5.72
N ASN A 153 5.69 -3.25 6.46
CA ASN A 153 6.85 -3.92 5.92
C ASN A 153 6.81 -5.41 6.27
N ILE A 154 7.06 -6.28 5.29
CA ILE A 154 7.20 -7.73 5.51
C ILE A 154 8.67 -8.07 5.64
N LEU A 155 9.09 -8.51 6.82
CA LEU A 155 10.46 -8.92 7.12
C LEU A 155 10.53 -10.44 7.09
N VAL A 156 11.50 -10.99 6.36
CA VAL A 156 11.79 -12.43 6.36
C VAL A 156 13.17 -12.63 6.95
N LEU A 157 13.21 -13.13 8.18
CA LEU A 157 14.44 -13.40 8.94
C LEU A 157 14.82 -14.87 8.79
N GLY A 158 16.12 -15.19 8.84
CA GLY A 158 16.62 -16.57 8.77
C GLY A 158 16.22 -17.29 7.47
N GLN A 159 16.23 -16.58 6.33
CA GLN A 159 15.77 -17.15 5.07
C GLN A 159 16.59 -18.40 4.69
N GLY A 160 15.89 -19.49 4.39
CA GLY A 160 16.53 -20.76 4.01
C GLY A 160 17.07 -21.56 5.20
N THR A 161 16.79 -21.14 6.44
CA THR A 161 17.15 -21.89 7.65
C THR A 161 15.90 -22.46 8.35
N ALA A 162 16.10 -23.39 9.28
CA ALA A 162 15.03 -23.94 10.11
C ALA A 162 14.36 -22.88 11.00
N GLN A 163 15.00 -21.73 11.21
CA GLN A 163 14.54 -20.61 12.03
C GLN A 163 13.89 -19.49 11.21
N GLN A 164 13.46 -19.77 9.98
CA GLN A 164 12.83 -18.76 9.13
C GLN A 164 11.58 -18.16 9.80
N ARG A 165 11.56 -16.84 9.96
CA ARG A 165 10.43 -16.10 10.55
C ARG A 165 9.94 -15.02 9.58
N VAL A 166 8.63 -14.84 9.53
CA VAL A 166 7.97 -13.79 8.74
C VAL A 166 7.30 -12.85 9.72
N LEU A 167 7.76 -11.60 9.75
CA LEU A 167 7.19 -10.56 10.59
C LEU A 167 6.56 -9.49 9.70
N VAL A 168 5.51 -8.85 10.20
CA VAL A 168 4.90 -7.69 9.56
C VAL A 168 4.97 -6.53 10.53
N PHE A 169 5.74 -5.50 10.19
CA PHE A 169 5.90 -4.30 11.01
C PHE A 169 5.01 -3.19 10.46
N ALA A 170 4.31 -2.48 11.35
CA ALA A 170 3.47 -1.34 11.01
C ALA A 170 3.24 -0.45 12.24
N ASP A 171 3.05 0.87 12.09
CA ASP A 171 3.24 1.67 10.87
C ASP A 171 4.68 2.19 10.79
N CYS A 172 5.36 1.93 9.66
CA CYS A 172 6.75 2.33 9.48
C CYS A 172 6.95 3.48 8.48
N ALA A 173 5.86 4.09 7.97
CA ALA A 173 5.99 5.05 6.86
C ALA A 173 5.02 6.22 6.85
N VAL A 174 3.81 6.09 7.42
CA VAL A 174 2.73 7.08 7.18
C VAL A 174 2.38 7.91 8.40
N ASN A 175 2.16 7.29 9.55
CA ASN A 175 1.66 7.95 10.76
C ASN A 175 2.76 8.12 11.81
N PRO A 176 3.29 9.35 12.03
CA PRO A 176 4.43 9.55 12.95
C PRO A 176 4.11 9.30 14.41
N LEU A 177 2.94 9.75 14.88
CA LEU A 177 2.52 9.68 16.29
C LEU A 177 1.05 9.25 16.36
N PRO A 178 0.73 7.97 16.12
CA PRO A 178 -0.65 7.49 16.17
C PRO A 178 -1.19 7.52 17.60
N ASN A 179 -2.39 8.05 17.80
CA ASN A 179 -3.11 7.90 19.07
C ASN A 179 -3.64 6.48 19.25
N ALA A 180 -4.20 6.15 20.42
CA ALA A 180 -4.68 4.80 20.73
C ALA A 180 -5.71 4.24 19.71
N PRO A 181 -6.77 4.96 19.31
CA PRO A 181 -7.67 4.51 18.24
C PRO A 181 -6.99 4.27 16.89
N GLU A 182 -6.03 5.11 16.51
CA GLU A 182 -5.27 4.97 15.26
C GLU A 182 -4.32 3.79 15.32
N LEU A 183 -3.63 3.58 16.43
CA LEU A 183 -2.74 2.44 16.65
C LEU A 183 -3.54 1.11 16.63
N ALA A 184 -4.75 1.12 17.19
CA ALA A 184 -5.67 -0.01 17.09
C ALA A 184 -6.12 -0.27 15.63
N GLU A 185 -6.40 0.78 14.86
CA GLU A 185 -6.73 0.67 13.44
C GLU A 185 -5.54 0.12 12.63
N ILE A 186 -4.33 0.59 12.89
CA ILE A 186 -3.08 0.09 12.30
C ILE A 186 -2.93 -1.41 12.57
N ALA A 187 -3.12 -1.86 13.81
CA ALA A 187 -3.03 -3.28 14.17
C ALA A 187 -4.03 -4.16 13.39
N LEU A 188 -5.29 -3.70 13.30
CA LEU A 188 -6.35 -4.41 12.57
C LEU A 188 -6.07 -4.46 11.06
N LEU A 189 -5.65 -3.34 10.46
CA LEU A 189 -5.28 -3.27 9.04
C LEU A 189 -4.08 -4.19 8.75
N THR A 190 -3.08 -4.17 9.62
CA THR A 190 -1.86 -4.99 9.47
C THR A 190 -2.17 -6.48 9.59
N ALA A 191 -3.02 -6.87 10.54
CA ALA A 191 -3.49 -8.24 10.66
C ALA A 191 -4.24 -8.70 9.40
N ALA A 192 -5.11 -7.85 8.84
CA ALA A 192 -5.82 -8.14 7.60
C ALA A 192 -4.85 -8.25 6.41
N THR A 193 -3.85 -7.37 6.31
CA THR A 193 -2.79 -7.46 5.30
C THR A 193 -2.03 -8.78 5.45
N ALA A 194 -1.59 -9.15 6.66
CA ALA A 194 -0.89 -10.42 6.90
C ALA A 194 -1.71 -11.63 6.42
N GLN A 195 -3.02 -11.65 6.68
CA GLN A 195 -3.94 -12.68 6.16
C GLN A 195 -3.99 -12.73 4.63
N GLN A 196 -4.01 -11.58 3.96
CA GLN A 196 -3.95 -11.52 2.49
C GLN A 196 -2.65 -12.09 1.94
N PHE A 197 -1.56 -12.01 2.71
CA PHE A 197 -0.28 -12.66 2.39
C PHE A 197 -0.22 -14.15 2.78
N GLY A 198 -1.32 -14.72 3.27
CA GLY A 198 -1.42 -16.13 3.67
C GLY A 198 -0.87 -16.43 5.07
N LEU A 199 -0.59 -15.40 5.86
CA LEU A 199 -0.08 -15.54 7.22
C LEU A 199 -1.25 -15.67 8.21
N LYS A 200 -1.03 -16.41 9.31
CA LYS A 200 -1.94 -16.44 10.46
C LYS A 200 -1.46 -15.38 11.47
N PRO A 201 -2.09 -14.20 11.56
CA PRO A 201 -1.57 -13.11 12.38
C PRO A 201 -1.63 -13.43 13.87
N ARG A 202 -0.52 -13.19 14.56
CA ARG A 202 -0.41 -13.03 16.00
C ARG A 202 0.20 -11.65 16.23
N VAL A 203 -0.57 -10.74 16.82
CA VAL A 203 -0.20 -9.32 16.90
C VAL A 203 0.37 -9.01 18.27
N ALA A 204 1.56 -8.41 18.30
CA ALA A 204 2.15 -7.85 19.51
C ALA A 204 2.07 -6.32 19.41
N MET A 205 1.45 -5.68 20.41
CA MET A 205 1.40 -4.22 20.51
C MET A 205 2.63 -3.78 21.32
N LEU A 206 3.64 -3.26 20.62
CA LEU A 206 4.94 -2.99 21.21
C LEU A 206 4.94 -1.74 22.09
N SER A 207 5.74 -1.80 23.15
CA SER A 207 6.08 -0.69 24.04
C SER A 207 7.47 -0.91 24.65
N PHE A 208 8.01 0.09 25.34
CA PHE A 208 9.17 -0.11 26.20
C PHE A 208 8.81 -0.78 27.54
N SER A 209 7.51 -0.97 27.82
CA SER A 209 7.00 -1.73 28.99
C SER A 209 6.40 -3.07 28.56
N THR A 210 6.36 -4.01 29.50
CA THR A 210 5.64 -5.29 29.38
C THR A 210 4.72 -5.43 30.58
N ALA A 211 3.42 -5.65 30.33
CA ALA A 211 2.41 -5.90 31.37
C ALA A 211 2.42 -4.92 32.56
N GLY A 212 2.66 -3.64 32.30
CA GLY A 212 2.67 -2.57 33.30
C GLY A 212 3.97 -2.43 34.08
N SER A 213 5.08 -3.04 33.60
CA SER A 213 6.42 -2.90 34.21
C SER A 213 6.88 -1.43 34.35
N ALA A 214 6.32 -0.52 33.57
CA ALA A 214 6.52 0.92 33.69
C ALA A 214 5.18 1.65 33.58
N LYS A 215 5.07 2.79 34.28
CA LYS A 215 3.90 3.68 34.19
C LYS A 215 4.28 4.93 33.40
N HIS A 216 3.70 5.11 32.22
CA HIS A 216 3.96 6.24 31.36
C HIS A 216 2.77 6.50 30.42
N PRO A 217 2.49 7.75 29.99
CA PRO A 217 1.42 8.04 29.03
C PRO A 217 1.50 7.20 27.74
N GLU A 218 2.70 7.01 27.19
CA GLU A 218 2.93 6.15 26.00
C GLU A 218 2.60 4.67 26.25
N VAL A 219 2.81 4.16 27.48
CA VAL A 219 2.40 2.80 27.86
C VAL A 219 0.88 2.70 27.90
N THR A 220 0.23 3.69 28.54
CA THR A 220 -1.24 3.77 28.61
C THR A 220 -1.87 3.86 27.22
N LEU A 221 -1.26 4.58 26.29
CA LEU A 221 -1.71 4.68 24.89
C LEU A 221 -1.78 3.28 24.25
N VAL A 222 -0.72 2.48 24.39
CA VAL A 222 -0.67 1.13 23.82
C VAL A 222 -1.69 0.21 24.50
N GLN A 223 -1.82 0.27 25.83
CA GLN A 223 -2.83 -0.49 26.58
C GLN A 223 -4.27 -0.16 26.13
N GLN A 224 -4.55 1.12 25.89
CA GLN A 224 -5.84 1.56 25.35
C GLN A 224 -6.06 1.00 23.93
N ALA A 225 -5.04 1.04 23.08
CA ALA A 225 -5.12 0.47 21.73
C ALA A 225 -5.44 -1.04 21.77
N VAL A 226 -4.79 -1.81 22.66
CA VAL A 226 -5.06 -3.23 22.90
C VAL A 226 -6.53 -3.47 23.23
N LYS A 227 -7.08 -2.73 24.21
CA LYS A 227 -8.49 -2.83 24.61
C LYS A 227 -9.44 -2.51 23.45
N ILE A 228 -9.12 -1.52 22.63
CA ILE A 228 -9.92 -1.16 21.45
C ILE A 228 -9.93 -2.31 20.44
N VAL A 229 -8.78 -2.92 20.14
CA VAL A 229 -8.71 -4.05 19.21
C VAL A 229 -9.45 -5.26 19.74
N GLN A 230 -9.27 -5.61 21.01
CA GLN A 230 -9.96 -6.75 21.64
C GLN A 230 -11.48 -6.60 21.57
N ARG A 231 -12.02 -5.39 21.77
CA ARG A 231 -13.46 -5.12 21.61
C ARG A 231 -13.92 -5.23 20.16
N LYS A 232 -13.15 -4.70 19.21
CA LYS A 232 -13.51 -4.67 17.78
C LYS A 232 -13.34 -6.02 17.08
N GLN A 233 -12.36 -6.82 17.49
CA GLN A 233 -12.06 -8.11 16.89
C GLN A 233 -11.62 -9.12 17.98
N PRO A 234 -12.57 -9.65 18.78
CA PRO A 234 -12.27 -10.54 19.90
C PRO A 234 -11.53 -11.83 19.51
N ARG A 235 -11.66 -12.26 18.24
CA ARG A 235 -11.02 -13.49 17.74
C ARG A 235 -9.57 -13.28 17.27
N LEU A 236 -9.11 -12.04 17.14
CA LEU A 236 -7.73 -11.77 16.72
C LEU A 236 -6.79 -12.08 17.89
N LYS A 237 -5.80 -12.95 17.66
CA LYS A 237 -4.73 -13.21 18.62
C LYS A 237 -3.86 -11.96 18.74
N LEU A 238 -4.11 -11.15 19.75
CA LEU A 238 -3.39 -9.91 20.03
C LEU A 238 -3.06 -9.80 21.51
N ALA A 239 -1.83 -9.39 21.81
CA ALA A 239 -1.37 -9.12 23.16
C ALA A 239 -0.54 -7.84 23.20
N GLY A 240 -0.49 -7.22 24.38
CA GLY A 240 0.31 -6.05 24.67
C GLY A 240 -0.26 -5.27 25.85
N GLU A 241 0.40 -4.20 26.27
CA GLU A 241 1.69 -3.73 25.78
C GLU A 241 2.84 -4.68 26.14
N MET A 242 3.82 -4.82 25.26
CA MET A 242 4.98 -5.67 25.50
C MET A 242 6.25 -5.17 24.82
N GLN A 243 7.39 -5.45 25.42
CA GLN A 243 8.69 -5.25 24.80
C GLN A 243 8.94 -6.28 23.67
N VAL A 244 9.87 -5.96 22.78
CA VAL A 244 10.18 -6.79 21.61
C VAL A 244 10.75 -8.16 21.97
N ASP A 245 11.49 -8.26 23.08
CA ASP A 245 12.01 -9.51 23.62
C ASP A 245 10.86 -10.44 24.06
N ALA A 246 9.90 -9.92 24.84
CA ALA A 246 8.70 -10.66 25.22
C ALA A 246 7.82 -11.04 24.01
N ALA A 247 7.81 -10.23 22.95
CA ALA A 247 7.07 -10.53 21.72
C ALA A 247 7.69 -11.64 20.86
N LEU A 248 9.03 -11.80 20.88
CA LEU A 248 9.76 -12.66 19.96
C LEU A 248 10.39 -13.91 20.61
N VAL A 249 10.64 -13.89 21.92
CA VAL A 249 11.33 -14.93 22.67
C VAL A 249 10.34 -15.56 23.66
N PRO A 250 9.86 -16.79 23.43
CA PRO A 250 8.85 -17.44 24.27
C PRO A 250 9.23 -17.51 25.76
N GLU A 251 10.50 -17.75 26.07
CA GLU A 251 11.03 -17.83 27.43
C GLU A 251 10.89 -16.49 28.16
N VAL A 252 11.18 -15.38 27.47
CA VAL A 252 11.00 -14.03 28.01
C VAL A 252 9.51 -13.70 28.16
N CYS A 253 8.68 -14.14 27.21
CA CYS A 253 7.23 -13.96 27.28
C CYS A 253 6.67 -14.62 28.55
N GLN A 254 6.98 -15.90 28.79
CA GLN A 254 6.54 -16.65 29.97
C GLN A 254 6.97 -16.02 31.30
N GLN A 255 8.12 -15.34 31.31
CA GLN A 255 8.64 -14.67 32.51
C GLN A 255 7.98 -13.30 32.76
N LYS A 256 7.61 -12.56 31.72
CA LYS A 256 7.25 -11.14 31.81
C LYS A 256 5.79 -10.81 31.50
N PHE A 257 5.00 -11.70 30.91
CA PHE A 257 3.66 -11.42 30.38
C PHE A 257 2.68 -12.57 30.63
#